data_AF-A0A969KSA3-F1
#
_entry.id   AF-A0A969KSA3-F1
#
_cell.length_a   1.000
_cell.length_b   1.000
_cell.length_c   1.000
_cell.angle_alpha   90.00
_cell.angle_beta   90.00
_cell.angle_gamma   90.00
#
_symmetry.space_group_name_H-M   'P 1'
#
loop_
_entity.id
_entity.type
_entity.pdbx_description
1 polymer ?
#
loop_
_entity_poly.entity_id
_entity_poly.type
_entity_poly.pdbx_seq_one_letter_code
_entity_poly.pdbx_strand_id
1 'polypeptide(L)'
;MKKTVTLAIAFLLTLFVSISAVANPRQLPNGLIEARALLETAAQESGRPAYSESTAVRFNPSDNVYVKSVLAIDFTPDRATVTLPLYRGLAPTGESVYYILTEASDFEVAKTLGINFAPKMKNAIGTSGAQPVTLEAGLIRFKGTVDFSPQYQVVPGSPDPFPPAVAIPGAIADAQWSSMVVMPSNIVLNAQMVHNASGSHDRVTAIDLQNRTVTLSILDGFQGGRQYFYHLVTDVSASVPSVLEKGVFAPRLADIPEFGRSTSSEPSALLGFSPVLNGITDTSTGQHQGFAASLANNGIDPINIFPYPPANDDSSAENNYSPLWDAHVNMWTEAAIEAGQVRRITSFEDLEGLIQAGLVTSASINPEGPGNPWLFGLRPTRATINCPVIAHPILPN
;
A
#
# COMPACT_ATOMS: atom_id res chain seq x y z
N MET A 1 43.19 -80.03 -47.81
CA MET A 1 42.17 -79.34 -48.61
C MET A 1 41.08 -78.82 -47.68
N LYS A 2 40.76 -77.51 -47.76
CA LYS A 2 39.56 -76.82 -47.22
C LYS A 2 39.29 -76.99 -45.71
N LYS A 3 39.77 -76.06 -44.87
CA LYS A 3 39.05 -74.87 -44.34
C LYS A 3 37.68 -75.19 -43.71
N THR A 4 37.66 -75.24 -42.38
CA THR A 4 36.47 -74.91 -41.58
C THR A 4 36.94 -73.98 -40.47
N VAL A 5 36.57 -72.71 -40.57
CA VAL A 5 36.82 -71.67 -39.58
C VAL A 5 35.59 -71.63 -38.67
N THR A 6 35.77 -71.93 -37.39
CA THR A 6 34.73 -71.76 -36.37
C THR A 6 34.82 -70.32 -35.85
N LEU A 7 33.79 -69.53 -36.12
CA LEU A 7 33.66 -68.14 -35.67
C LEU A 7 33.21 -68.14 -34.20
N ALA A 8 34.08 -67.76 -33.28
CA ALA A 8 33.70 -67.47 -31.89
C ALA A 8 33.37 -65.98 -31.77
N ILE A 9 32.10 -65.67 -31.51
CA ILE A 9 31.61 -64.31 -31.27
C ILE A 9 31.90 -63.95 -29.81
N ALA A 10 32.87 -63.07 -29.57
CA ALA A 10 33.08 -62.44 -28.27
C ALA A 10 32.24 -61.17 -28.18
N PHE A 11 31.26 -61.15 -27.29
CA PHE A 11 30.47 -59.96 -26.94
C PHE A 11 31.34 -59.05 -26.04
N LEU A 12 31.86 -57.97 -26.58
CA LEU A 12 32.47 -56.89 -25.78
C LEU A 12 31.35 -55.91 -25.38
N LEU A 13 30.91 -55.98 -24.12
CA LEU A 13 29.99 -55.00 -23.54
C LEU A 13 30.79 -53.73 -23.20
N THR A 14 30.76 -52.72 -24.06
CA THR A 14 31.24 -51.37 -23.72
C THR A 14 30.18 -50.67 -22.87
N LEU A 15 30.46 -50.52 -21.58
CA LEU A 15 29.68 -49.68 -20.66
C LEU A 15 29.91 -48.20 -21.03
N PHE A 16 28.95 -47.57 -21.70
CA PHE A 16 28.87 -46.11 -21.74
C PHE A 16 28.28 -45.63 -20.40
N VAL A 17 29.13 -45.09 -19.53
CA VAL A 17 28.66 -44.32 -18.37
C VAL A 17 28.26 -42.94 -18.88
N SER A 18 26.99 -42.77 -19.20
CA SER A 18 26.39 -41.46 -19.38
C SER A 18 26.36 -40.76 -18.02
N ILE A 19 27.26 -39.81 -17.79
CA ILE A 19 27.11 -38.86 -16.67
C ILE A 19 25.95 -37.94 -17.07
N SER A 20 24.73 -38.34 -16.72
CA SER A 20 23.60 -37.43 -16.70
C SER A 20 23.89 -36.40 -15.62
N ALA A 21 24.19 -35.16 -16.01
CA ALA A 21 24.14 -34.03 -15.10
C ALA A 21 22.74 -34.04 -14.47
N VAL A 22 22.67 -34.29 -13.16
CA VAL A 22 21.44 -34.14 -12.39
C VAL A 22 21.14 -32.66 -12.44
N ALA A 23 20.29 -32.25 -13.38
CA ALA A 23 19.63 -30.97 -13.31
C ALA A 23 18.85 -30.99 -11.98
N ASN A 24 19.28 -30.18 -11.02
CA ASN A 24 18.48 -29.90 -9.84
C ASN A 24 17.07 -29.58 -10.33
N PRO A 25 16.03 -30.32 -9.92
CA PRO A 25 14.67 -29.94 -10.28
C PRO A 25 14.49 -28.52 -9.76
N ARG A 26 14.26 -27.55 -10.67
CA ARG A 26 13.95 -26.17 -10.27
C ARG A 26 12.77 -26.26 -9.30
N GLN A 27 13.05 -26.03 -8.02
CA GLN A 27 12.03 -25.97 -7.00
C GLN A 27 11.02 -24.91 -7.45
N LEU A 28 9.74 -25.29 -7.50
CA LEU A 28 8.69 -24.33 -7.85
C LEU A 28 8.79 -23.13 -6.89
N PRO A 29 8.62 -21.89 -7.39
CA PRO A 29 8.61 -20.72 -6.55
C PRO A 29 7.67 -20.90 -5.35
N ASN A 30 8.14 -20.53 -4.15
CA ASN A 30 7.43 -20.73 -2.90
C ASN A 30 7.52 -19.46 -2.07
N GLY A 31 6.36 -18.88 -1.76
CA GLY A 31 6.25 -17.61 -1.05
C GLY A 31 6.94 -17.55 0.31
N LEU A 32 6.90 -18.64 1.08
CA LEU A 32 7.58 -18.69 2.38
C LEU A 32 9.09 -18.74 2.25
N ILE A 33 9.61 -19.38 1.19
CA ILE A 33 11.05 -19.36 0.89
C ILE A 33 11.48 -17.95 0.48
N GLU A 34 10.69 -17.28 -0.37
CA GLU A 34 10.94 -15.91 -0.81
C GLU A 34 10.90 -14.93 0.38
N ALA A 35 9.89 -15.02 1.24
CA ALA A 35 9.76 -14.19 2.44
C ALA A 35 10.94 -14.37 3.41
N ARG A 36 11.38 -15.62 3.64
CA ARG A 36 12.55 -15.90 4.48
C ARG A 36 13.82 -15.34 3.88
N ALA A 37 14.00 -15.46 2.56
CA ALA A 37 15.16 -14.88 1.88
C ALA A 37 15.21 -13.35 2.05
N LEU A 38 14.07 -12.65 1.94
CA LEU A 38 13.99 -11.21 2.21
C LEU A 38 14.42 -10.87 3.65
N LEU A 39 13.93 -11.63 4.63
CA LEU A 39 14.26 -11.43 6.05
C LEU A 39 15.73 -11.72 6.37
N GLU A 40 16.27 -12.81 5.84
CA GLU A 40 17.67 -13.22 6.04
C GLU A 40 18.63 -12.17 5.48
N THR A 41 18.38 -11.69 4.26
CA THR A 41 19.17 -10.63 3.65
C THR A 41 19.03 -9.31 4.41
N ALA A 42 17.81 -8.92 4.80
CA ALA A 42 17.61 -7.70 5.59
C ALA A 42 18.34 -7.75 6.94
N ALA A 43 18.29 -8.89 7.63
CA ALA A 43 18.98 -9.11 8.90
C ALA A 43 20.51 -9.04 8.75
N GLN A 44 21.04 -9.67 7.71
CA GLN A 44 22.46 -9.62 7.38
C GLN A 44 22.92 -8.19 7.10
N GLU A 45 22.15 -7.42 6.33
CA GLU A 45 22.53 -6.04 5.98
C GLU A 45 22.38 -5.06 7.14
N SER A 46 21.37 -5.24 7.98
CA SER A 46 21.11 -4.31 9.09
C SER A 46 21.87 -4.65 10.37
N GLY A 47 22.45 -5.85 10.47
CA GLY A 47 23.03 -6.37 11.70
C GLY A 47 22.01 -6.62 12.83
N ARG A 48 20.72 -6.67 12.51
CA ARG A 48 19.63 -6.92 13.49
C ARG A 48 19.06 -8.33 13.25
N PRO A 49 18.50 -8.98 14.28
CA PRO A 49 17.74 -10.19 14.07
C PRO A 49 16.63 -9.97 13.04
N ALA A 50 16.39 -10.97 12.19
CA ALA A 50 15.20 -11.01 11.35
C ALA A 50 13.94 -10.89 12.22
N TYR A 51 12.88 -10.31 11.64
CA TYR A 51 11.58 -10.31 12.30
C TYR A 51 11.13 -11.75 12.59
N SER A 52 10.64 -11.94 13.80
CA SER A 52 9.84 -13.07 14.24
C SER A 52 8.97 -12.59 15.41
N GLU A 53 7.96 -13.38 15.80
CA GLU A 53 7.16 -13.04 16.98
C GLU A 53 7.99 -12.90 18.26
N SER A 54 9.17 -13.54 18.35
CA SER A 54 10.06 -13.42 19.50
C SER A 54 10.99 -12.20 19.47
N THR A 55 11.26 -11.64 18.29
CA THR A 55 12.10 -10.44 18.11
C THR A 55 11.27 -9.17 17.92
N ALA A 56 9.96 -9.29 17.72
CA ALA A 56 9.03 -8.18 17.56
C ALA A 56 9.04 -7.23 18.77
N VAL A 57 8.90 -5.93 18.48
CA VAL A 57 8.70 -4.91 19.52
C VAL A 57 7.34 -5.12 20.17
N ARG A 58 7.30 -5.04 21.51
CA ARG A 58 6.06 -5.17 22.29
C ARG A 58 5.48 -3.78 22.57
N PHE A 59 4.44 -3.44 21.82
CA PHE A 59 3.62 -2.25 22.07
C PHE A 59 2.57 -2.52 23.14
N ASN A 60 1.96 -1.46 23.70
CA ASN A 60 0.82 -1.65 24.58
C ASN A 60 -0.36 -2.20 23.76
N PRO A 61 -1.18 -3.11 24.31
CA PRO A 61 -2.37 -3.58 23.61
C PRO A 61 -3.29 -2.43 23.16
N SER A 62 -3.38 -1.35 23.95
CA SER A 62 -4.14 -0.14 23.63
C SER A 62 -3.65 0.59 22.39
N ASP A 63 -2.41 0.40 21.96
CA ASP A 63 -1.83 1.08 20.79
C ASP A 63 -2.43 0.51 19.48
N ASN A 64 -2.97 -0.72 19.52
CA ASN A 64 -3.56 -1.42 18.37
C ASN A 64 -2.69 -1.34 17.11
N VAL A 65 -1.40 -1.65 17.21
CA VAL A 65 -0.48 -1.68 16.07
C VAL A 65 -0.76 -2.91 15.21
N TYR A 66 -1.08 -2.71 13.93
CA TYR A 66 -1.44 -3.77 12.98
C TYR A 66 -0.21 -4.41 12.33
N VAL A 67 0.73 -3.58 11.85
CA VAL A 67 1.99 -4.04 11.24
C VAL A 67 2.96 -4.45 12.35
N LYS A 68 3.12 -5.76 12.57
CA LYS A 68 3.88 -6.31 13.71
C LYS A 68 5.40 -6.12 13.62
N SER A 69 5.92 -5.87 12.43
CA SER A 69 7.33 -5.58 12.17
C SER A 69 7.74 -4.13 12.46
N VAL A 70 6.80 -3.26 12.86
CA VAL A 70 7.07 -1.88 13.31
C VAL A 70 8.09 -1.88 14.45
N LEU A 71 9.04 -0.94 14.37
CA LEU A 71 10.16 -0.82 15.30
C LEU A 71 9.93 0.26 16.37
N ALA A 72 9.17 1.29 16.02
CA ALA A 72 8.75 2.34 16.93
C ALA A 72 7.55 3.08 16.34
N ILE A 73 6.72 3.67 17.21
CA ILE A 73 5.62 4.54 16.84
C ILE A 73 5.56 5.71 17.82
N ASP A 74 5.34 6.91 17.30
CA ASP A 74 5.06 8.11 18.07
C ASP A 74 3.65 8.57 17.70
N PHE A 75 2.74 8.62 18.68
CA PHE A 75 1.35 9.07 18.51
C PHE A 75 1.15 10.53 18.88
N THR A 76 2.22 11.34 18.98
CA THR A 76 2.06 12.75 19.29
C THR A 76 1.15 13.40 18.23
N PRO A 77 0.05 14.08 18.64
CA PRO A 77 -0.87 14.72 17.72
C PRO A 77 -0.16 15.63 16.71
N ASP A 78 -0.64 15.63 15.47
CA ASP A 78 -0.13 16.41 14.32
C ASP A 78 1.32 16.12 13.90
N ARG A 79 2.01 15.18 14.57
CA ARG A 79 3.39 14.77 14.24
C ARG A 79 3.61 13.27 14.40
N ALA A 80 2.55 12.49 14.26
CA ALA A 80 2.61 11.05 14.43
C ALA A 80 3.58 10.43 13.41
N THR A 81 4.39 9.48 13.86
CA THR A 81 5.37 8.81 13.01
C THR A 81 5.45 7.32 13.29
N VAL A 82 5.86 6.55 12.29
CA VAL A 82 6.18 5.13 12.40
C VAL A 82 7.61 4.88 11.94
N THR A 83 8.36 4.05 12.66
CA THR A 83 9.67 3.57 12.23
C THR A 83 9.57 2.12 11.77
N LEU A 84 9.95 1.85 10.52
CA LEU A 84 9.83 0.57 9.85
C LEU A 84 11.20 0.00 9.48
N PRO A 85 11.32 -1.34 9.33
CA PRO A 85 12.47 -1.95 8.66
C PRO A 85 12.58 -1.46 7.21
N LEU A 86 13.78 -1.10 6.80
CA LEU A 86 14.08 -0.64 5.44
C LEU A 86 14.77 -1.77 4.67
N TYR A 87 14.10 -2.32 3.68
CA TYR A 87 14.65 -3.36 2.82
C TYR A 87 15.44 -2.72 1.68
N ARG A 88 16.51 -3.38 1.23
CA ARG A 88 17.23 -3.01 0.02
C ARG A 88 16.76 -3.88 -1.15
N GLY A 89 16.53 -3.24 -2.29
CA GLY A 89 16.26 -3.89 -3.56
C GLY A 89 17.13 -3.29 -4.67
N LEU A 90 16.80 -3.65 -5.91
CA LEU A 90 17.52 -3.21 -7.11
C LEU A 90 16.56 -2.53 -8.08
N ALA A 91 16.95 -1.36 -8.57
CA ALA A 91 16.31 -0.71 -9.72
C ALA A 91 16.46 -1.59 -10.98
N PRO A 92 15.73 -1.29 -12.07
CA PRO A 92 15.86 -2.01 -13.34
C PRO A 92 17.31 -2.04 -13.85
N THR A 93 18.03 -0.94 -13.66
CA THR A 93 19.43 -0.71 -14.05
C THR A 93 20.46 -1.24 -13.03
N GLY A 94 19.99 -1.76 -11.88
CA GLY A 94 20.82 -2.46 -10.89
C GLY A 94 21.31 -1.60 -9.72
N GLU A 95 21.03 -0.30 -9.69
CA GLU A 95 21.29 0.57 -8.55
C GLU A 95 20.45 0.16 -7.35
N SER A 96 20.94 0.45 -6.14
CA SER A 96 20.20 0.17 -4.92
C SER A 96 19.00 1.11 -4.78
N VAL A 97 17.86 0.51 -4.44
CA VAL A 97 16.64 1.22 -4.01
C VAL A 97 16.25 0.69 -2.64
N TYR A 98 15.52 1.49 -1.89
CA TYR A 98 15.13 1.14 -0.53
C TYR A 98 13.63 1.25 -0.37
N TYR A 99 13.04 0.23 0.22
CA TYR A 99 11.59 0.07 0.29
C TYR A 99 11.13 -0.48 1.63
N ILE A 100 9.86 -0.27 1.94
CA ILE A 100 9.17 -0.87 3.09
C ILE A 100 8.20 -1.96 2.61
N LEU A 101 7.86 -2.88 3.50
CA LEU A 101 6.83 -3.90 3.30
C LEU A 101 5.72 -3.69 4.32
N THR A 102 4.47 -3.69 3.88
CA THR A 102 3.31 -3.40 4.76
C THR A 102 2.17 -4.40 4.63
N GLU A 103 2.02 -5.07 3.48
CA GLU A 103 1.00 -6.10 3.26
C GLU A 103 1.52 -7.27 2.42
N ALA A 104 0.91 -8.45 2.61
CA ALA A 104 0.96 -9.54 1.64
C ALA A 104 -0.44 -10.10 1.35
N SER A 105 -0.63 -10.61 0.14
CA SER A 105 -1.87 -11.27 -0.29
C SER A 105 -2.05 -12.69 0.26
N ASP A 106 -1.02 -13.25 0.88
CA ASP A 106 -1.01 -14.59 1.47
C ASP A 106 -0.81 -14.49 2.98
N PHE A 107 -1.61 -15.24 3.73
CA PHE A 107 -1.69 -15.15 5.18
C PHE A 107 -0.38 -15.57 5.87
N GLU A 108 0.19 -16.69 5.45
CA GLU A 108 1.41 -17.23 6.08
C GLU A 108 2.64 -16.38 5.73
N VAL A 109 2.68 -15.80 4.52
CA VAL A 109 3.71 -14.82 4.17
C VAL A 109 3.55 -13.52 4.94
N ALA A 110 2.33 -12.99 5.07
CA ALA A 110 2.06 -11.79 5.88
C ALA A 110 2.53 -11.98 7.33
N LYS A 111 2.16 -13.12 7.94
CA LYS A 111 2.58 -13.51 9.29
C LYS A 111 4.10 -13.65 9.40
N THR A 112 4.73 -14.31 8.44
CA THR A 112 6.19 -14.52 8.40
C THR A 112 6.94 -13.19 8.37
N LEU A 113 6.47 -12.22 7.58
CA LEU A 113 7.10 -10.91 7.43
C LEU A 113 6.70 -9.91 8.54
N GLY A 114 5.68 -10.23 9.34
CA GLY A 114 5.15 -9.31 10.35
C GLY A 114 4.42 -8.11 9.75
N ILE A 115 3.73 -8.33 8.64
CA ILE A 115 3.00 -7.31 7.89
C ILE A 115 1.51 -7.67 7.80
N ASN A 116 0.68 -6.74 7.36
CA ASN A 116 -0.77 -6.94 7.32
C ASN A 116 -1.15 -8.02 6.28
N PHE A 117 -2.19 -8.80 6.55
CA PHE A 117 -2.78 -9.71 5.57
C PHE A 117 -3.87 -8.98 4.77
N ALA A 118 -3.70 -8.92 3.46
CA ALA A 118 -4.62 -8.25 2.54
C ALA A 118 -4.97 -9.16 1.35
N PRO A 119 -5.90 -10.12 1.52
CA PRO A 119 -6.16 -11.15 0.52
C PRO A 119 -6.65 -10.58 -0.82
N LYS A 120 -7.31 -9.42 -0.83
CA LYS A 120 -7.78 -8.76 -2.07
C LYS A 120 -6.64 -8.44 -3.04
N MET A 121 -5.43 -8.19 -2.54
CA MET A 121 -4.27 -7.89 -3.37
C MET A 121 -3.97 -8.99 -4.40
N LYS A 122 -4.40 -10.24 -4.17
CA LYS A 122 -4.30 -11.34 -5.17
C LYS A 122 -4.97 -10.99 -6.50
N ASN A 123 -6.00 -10.15 -6.49
CA ASN A 123 -6.73 -9.73 -7.68
C ASN A 123 -5.91 -8.76 -8.57
N ALA A 124 -4.76 -8.26 -8.09
CA ALA A 124 -3.84 -7.48 -8.91
C ALA A 124 -2.99 -8.35 -9.86
N ILE A 125 -2.92 -9.66 -9.64
CA ILE A 125 -2.12 -10.58 -10.47
C ILE A 125 -2.63 -10.59 -11.91
N GLY A 126 -1.72 -10.41 -12.86
CA GLY A 126 -2.04 -10.41 -14.30
C GLY A 126 -2.61 -9.09 -14.83
N THR A 127 -2.84 -8.10 -13.96
CA THR A 127 -3.29 -6.76 -14.34
C THR A 127 -2.12 -5.90 -14.82
N SER A 128 -2.37 -4.86 -15.61
CA SER A 128 -1.33 -3.89 -15.95
C SER A 128 -0.97 -2.99 -14.77
N GLY A 129 -1.80 -2.90 -13.73
CA GLY A 129 -1.51 -2.09 -12.55
C GLY A 129 -0.51 -2.67 -11.56
N ALA A 130 -0.26 -3.98 -11.62
CA ALA A 130 0.77 -4.64 -10.81
C ALA A 130 2.13 -4.70 -11.53
N GLN A 131 3.18 -4.98 -10.77
CA GLN A 131 4.55 -5.12 -11.26
C GLN A 131 5.12 -6.50 -10.90
N PRO A 132 5.24 -7.43 -11.87
CA PRO A 132 5.96 -8.67 -11.66
C PRO A 132 7.46 -8.41 -11.50
N VAL A 133 8.09 -9.02 -10.49
CA VAL A 133 9.52 -8.83 -10.14
C VAL A 133 10.32 -10.12 -10.19
N THR A 134 11.64 -10.01 -10.04
CA THR A 134 12.52 -11.14 -9.72
C THR A 134 13.09 -11.00 -8.31
N LEU A 135 13.46 -12.14 -7.72
CA LEU A 135 14.17 -12.20 -6.45
C LEU A 135 15.57 -12.77 -6.70
N GLU A 136 16.60 -11.98 -6.41
CA GLU A 136 18.01 -12.31 -6.64
C GLU A 136 18.76 -12.23 -5.33
N ALA A 137 19.15 -13.38 -4.77
CA ALA A 137 19.86 -13.45 -3.48
C ALA A 137 19.18 -12.63 -2.36
N GLY A 138 17.85 -12.74 -2.25
CA GLY A 138 17.04 -12.04 -1.25
C GLY A 138 16.80 -10.56 -1.54
N LEU A 139 17.17 -10.05 -2.72
CA LEU A 139 16.88 -8.69 -3.17
C LEU A 139 15.80 -8.71 -4.25
N ILE A 140 14.76 -7.89 -4.09
CA ILE A 140 13.77 -7.66 -5.15
C ILE A 140 14.39 -6.78 -6.23
N ARG A 141 14.32 -7.22 -7.49
CA ARG A 141 14.59 -6.36 -8.65
C ARG A 141 13.28 -5.83 -9.20
N PHE A 142 13.11 -4.51 -9.13
CA PHE A 142 11.94 -3.80 -9.63
C PHE A 142 12.05 -3.56 -11.14
N LYS A 143 10.90 -3.36 -11.81
CA LYS A 143 10.78 -2.99 -13.23
C LYS A 143 10.67 -1.49 -13.46
N GLY A 144 10.16 -0.75 -12.47
CA GLY A 144 10.18 0.70 -12.45
C GLY A 144 10.92 1.26 -11.25
N THR A 145 11.01 2.58 -11.22
CA THR A 145 11.57 3.36 -10.12
C THR A 145 10.72 4.62 -9.88
N VAL A 146 11.04 5.32 -8.80
CA VAL A 146 10.46 6.62 -8.44
C VAL A 146 11.53 7.70 -8.53
N ASP A 147 11.17 8.85 -9.07
CA ASP A 147 11.97 10.08 -8.99
C ASP A 147 11.47 10.93 -7.82
N PHE A 148 12.33 11.09 -6.81
CA PHE A 148 12.10 11.88 -5.59
C PHE A 148 12.72 13.28 -5.66
N SER A 149 13.25 13.69 -6.82
CA SER A 149 13.80 15.03 -7.03
C SER A 149 12.78 16.16 -7.29
N PRO A 150 11.51 15.91 -7.69
CA PRO A 150 10.53 16.98 -7.86
C PRO A 150 10.31 17.80 -6.59
N GLN A 151 10.03 19.09 -6.75
CA GLN A 151 9.70 19.98 -5.62
C GLN A 151 8.20 20.01 -5.42
N TYR A 152 7.75 19.46 -4.28
CA TYR A 152 6.36 19.53 -3.84
C TYR A 152 5.85 20.97 -3.79
N GLN A 153 4.70 21.24 -4.43
CA GLN A 153 4.02 22.53 -4.33
C GLN A 153 2.50 22.35 -4.31
N VAL A 154 1.86 23.07 -3.39
CA VAL A 154 0.40 23.15 -3.31
C VAL A 154 -0.01 24.59 -3.06
N VAL A 155 -0.95 25.09 -3.86
CA VAL A 155 -1.54 26.42 -3.68
C VAL A 155 -3.05 26.28 -3.77
N PRO A 156 -3.82 26.73 -2.76
CA PRO A 156 -5.27 26.69 -2.82
C PRO A 156 -5.82 27.52 -3.99
N GLY A 157 -6.99 27.14 -4.48
CA GLY A 157 -7.78 27.96 -5.40
C GLY A 157 -8.31 29.24 -4.73
N SER A 158 -8.96 30.09 -5.53
CA SER A 158 -9.65 31.29 -5.07
C SER A 158 -10.90 31.57 -5.95
N PRO A 159 -12.05 31.95 -5.37
CA PRO A 159 -12.31 32.14 -3.93
C PRO A 159 -12.37 30.84 -3.12
N ASP A 160 -12.63 29.71 -3.77
CA ASP A 160 -12.74 28.40 -3.13
C ASP A 160 -11.39 27.66 -3.13
N PRO A 161 -10.95 27.05 -2.01
CA PRO A 161 -9.65 26.37 -1.93
C PRO A 161 -9.49 25.20 -2.90
N PHE A 162 -10.58 24.50 -3.25
CA PHE A 162 -10.58 23.39 -4.20
C PHE A 162 -11.37 23.77 -5.47
N PRO A 163 -10.86 23.48 -6.68
CA PRO A 163 -9.60 22.81 -6.97
C PRO A 163 -8.37 23.70 -6.66
N PRO A 164 -7.20 23.10 -6.35
CA PRO A 164 -6.00 23.87 -6.12
C PRO A 164 -5.55 24.63 -7.37
N ALA A 165 -5.02 25.84 -7.20
CA ALA A 165 -4.40 26.60 -8.28
C ALA A 165 -3.06 25.99 -8.74
N VAL A 166 -2.34 25.34 -7.82
CA VAL A 166 -1.10 24.60 -8.08
C VAL A 166 -1.14 23.28 -7.32
N ALA A 167 -0.81 22.19 -8.02
CA ALA A 167 -0.63 20.86 -7.42
C ALA A 167 0.52 20.14 -8.14
N ILE A 168 1.70 20.13 -7.52
CA ILE A 168 2.92 19.48 -8.03
C ILE A 168 3.35 18.42 -7.00
N PRO A 169 3.35 17.12 -7.37
CA PRO A 169 3.85 16.04 -6.49
C PRO A 169 5.35 16.20 -6.22
N GLY A 170 5.81 15.86 -5.00
CA GLY A 170 7.24 15.81 -4.67
C GLY A 170 7.93 14.51 -5.13
N ALA A 171 7.15 13.49 -5.48
CA ALA A 171 7.67 12.24 -6.03
C ALA A 171 6.80 11.74 -7.19
N ILE A 172 7.44 11.29 -8.26
CA ILE A 172 6.78 10.83 -9.49
C ILE A 172 7.36 9.48 -9.89
N ALA A 173 6.50 8.48 -10.05
CA ALA A 173 6.90 7.18 -10.50
C ALA A 173 6.98 7.10 -12.03
N ASP A 174 7.88 6.26 -12.55
CA ASP A 174 7.88 5.94 -13.97
C ASP A 174 6.69 5.05 -14.37
N ALA A 175 6.51 4.84 -15.67
CA ALA A 175 5.38 4.07 -16.21
C ALA A 175 5.41 2.56 -15.89
N GLN A 176 6.54 2.03 -15.39
CA GLN A 176 6.72 0.64 -15.02
C GLN A 176 6.55 0.41 -13.51
N TRP A 177 6.64 1.46 -12.68
CA TRP A 177 6.54 1.35 -11.24
C TRP A 177 5.13 1.03 -10.76
N SER A 178 5.05 0.10 -9.82
CA SER A 178 3.89 -0.11 -8.95
C SER A 178 4.36 -0.74 -7.65
N SER A 179 3.84 -0.25 -6.52
CA SER A 179 4.04 -0.86 -5.19
C SER A 179 3.39 -2.24 -5.05
N MET A 180 2.48 -2.62 -5.96
CA MET A 180 1.90 -3.97 -6.00
C MET A 180 2.84 -4.93 -6.72
N VAL A 181 3.74 -5.53 -5.95
CA VAL A 181 4.78 -6.41 -6.45
C VAL A 181 4.28 -7.84 -6.52
N VAL A 182 4.25 -8.42 -7.73
CA VAL A 182 3.95 -9.85 -7.91
C VAL A 182 5.26 -10.63 -7.88
N MET A 183 5.44 -11.38 -6.80
CA MET A 183 6.61 -12.23 -6.57
C MET A 183 6.61 -13.46 -7.50
N PRO A 184 7.75 -14.16 -7.69
CA PRO A 184 7.80 -15.36 -8.53
C PRO A 184 6.84 -16.47 -8.09
N SER A 185 6.47 -16.53 -6.81
CA SER A 185 5.43 -17.43 -6.29
C SER A 185 3.98 -17.00 -6.56
N ASN A 186 3.76 -15.91 -7.30
CA ASN A 186 2.46 -15.24 -7.48
C ASN A 186 1.83 -14.70 -6.20
N ILE A 187 2.62 -14.47 -5.15
CA ILE A 187 2.15 -13.70 -3.99
C ILE A 187 2.35 -12.22 -4.29
N VAL A 188 1.36 -11.41 -3.95
CA VAL A 188 1.47 -9.96 -4.07
C VAL A 188 1.95 -9.39 -2.75
N LEU A 189 3.05 -8.65 -2.78
CA LEU A 189 3.54 -7.85 -1.67
C LEU A 189 3.23 -6.38 -1.94
N ASN A 190 2.86 -5.64 -0.90
CA ASN A 190 2.89 -4.19 -0.94
C ASN A 190 4.31 -3.73 -0.60
N ALA A 191 5.10 -3.43 -1.62
CA ALA A 191 6.51 -3.04 -1.49
C ALA A 191 6.70 -1.61 -1.98
N GLN A 192 6.84 -0.66 -1.06
CA GLN A 192 6.83 0.77 -1.38
C GLN A 192 8.24 1.34 -1.35
N MET A 193 8.75 1.82 -2.49
CA MET A 193 10.04 2.50 -2.54
C MET A 193 9.93 3.84 -1.80
N VAL A 194 10.84 4.07 -0.86
CA VAL A 194 10.87 5.29 -0.04
C VAL A 194 12.16 6.06 -0.19
N HIS A 195 13.19 5.48 -0.81
CA HIS A 195 14.47 6.14 -1.04
C HIS A 195 15.27 5.51 -2.19
N ASN A 196 15.94 6.34 -2.99
CA ASN A 196 16.97 5.94 -3.94
C ASN A 196 17.92 7.12 -4.22
N ALA A 197 18.75 7.04 -5.26
CA ALA A 197 19.72 8.09 -5.59
C ALA A 197 19.11 9.48 -5.89
N SER A 198 17.83 9.57 -6.26
CA SER A 198 17.14 10.84 -6.53
C SER A 198 16.67 11.56 -5.27
N GLY A 199 16.52 10.85 -4.14
CA GLY A 199 16.01 11.41 -2.90
C GLY A 199 15.17 10.43 -2.08
N SER A 200 14.30 10.96 -1.23
CA SER A 200 13.41 10.22 -0.34
C SER A 200 11.96 10.65 -0.55
N HIS A 201 11.04 9.75 -0.21
CA HIS A 201 9.61 10.05 -0.19
C HIS A 201 9.29 11.23 0.74
N ASP A 202 8.30 12.06 0.37
CA ASP A 202 7.88 13.28 1.08
C ASP A 202 7.44 13.08 2.55
N ARG A 203 7.25 11.82 2.97
CA ARG A 203 6.84 11.45 4.33
C ARG A 203 8.00 10.97 5.18
N VAL A 204 9.19 10.76 4.61
CA VAL A 204 10.38 10.33 5.35
C VAL A 204 10.88 11.47 6.22
N THR A 205 10.85 11.29 7.53
CA THR A 205 11.36 12.25 8.52
C THR A 205 12.76 11.89 9.01
N ALA A 206 13.12 10.61 8.95
CA ALA A 206 14.47 10.13 9.21
C ALA A 206 14.74 8.83 8.43
N ILE A 207 15.99 8.63 8.00
CA ILE A 207 16.42 7.40 7.34
C ILE A 207 17.82 7.02 7.81
N ASP A 208 18.00 5.75 8.14
CA ASP A 208 19.29 5.18 8.48
C ASP A 208 19.57 4.01 7.53
N LEU A 209 20.38 4.28 6.51
CA LEU A 209 20.76 3.24 5.56
C LEU A 209 21.66 2.20 6.20
N GLN A 210 22.47 2.55 7.20
CA GLN A 210 23.38 1.58 7.84
C GLN A 210 22.60 0.58 8.69
N ASN A 211 21.72 1.07 9.56
CA ASN A 211 20.89 0.23 10.43
C ASN A 211 19.59 -0.23 9.75
N ARG A 212 19.39 0.17 8.48
CA ARG A 212 18.24 -0.19 7.64
C ARG A 212 16.90 0.12 8.33
N THR A 213 16.71 1.37 8.72
CA THR A 213 15.44 1.89 9.25
C THR A 213 14.99 3.14 8.52
N VAL A 214 13.69 3.36 8.51
CA VAL A 214 13.09 4.59 8.01
C VAL A 214 11.96 5.00 8.95
N THR A 215 11.89 6.28 9.28
CA THR A 215 10.79 6.89 10.02
C THR A 215 9.96 7.72 9.05
N LEU A 216 8.65 7.46 9.01
CA LEU A 216 7.70 8.17 8.15
C LEU A 216 6.59 8.83 8.97
N SER A 217 6.12 9.99 8.54
CA SER A 217 4.92 10.64 9.07
C SER A 217 3.65 9.90 8.65
N ILE A 218 2.79 9.60 9.61
CA ILE A 218 1.51 8.90 9.41
C ILE A 218 0.33 9.86 9.59
N LEU A 219 -0.74 9.63 8.84
CA LEU A 219 -1.94 10.48 8.81
C LEU A 219 -2.99 9.94 9.76
N ASP A 220 -3.79 10.84 10.32
CA ASP A 220 -4.98 10.53 11.09
C ASP A 220 -6.21 10.35 10.19
N GLY A 221 -7.17 9.57 10.67
CA GLY A 221 -8.47 9.32 10.08
C GLY A 221 -9.45 8.77 11.12
N PHE A 222 -10.66 8.53 10.66
CA PHE A 222 -11.72 7.95 11.49
C PHE A 222 -12.07 6.53 11.04
N GLN A 223 -12.31 5.65 12.01
CA GLN A 223 -12.89 4.34 11.79
C GLN A 223 -13.85 4.00 12.93
N GLY A 224 -15.09 3.63 12.59
CA GLY A 224 -16.11 3.26 13.59
C GLY A 224 -16.40 4.36 14.63
N GLY A 225 -16.35 5.64 14.23
CA GLY A 225 -16.60 6.78 15.13
C GLY A 225 -15.41 7.20 15.98
N ARG A 226 -14.27 6.50 15.89
CA ARG A 226 -13.04 6.80 16.64
C ARG A 226 -12.00 7.46 15.73
N GLN A 227 -11.41 8.54 16.23
CA GLN A 227 -10.27 9.23 15.61
C GLN A 227 -8.95 8.50 15.95
N TYR A 228 -7.86 8.91 15.31
CA TYR A 228 -6.53 8.33 15.42
C TYR A 228 -6.44 6.94 14.79
N PHE A 229 -7.24 6.71 13.74
CA PHE A 229 -6.98 5.61 12.83
C PHE A 229 -5.77 6.03 11.99
N TYR A 230 -4.58 5.51 12.27
CA TYR A 230 -3.35 5.96 11.64
C TYR A 230 -2.99 5.15 10.41
N HIS A 231 -2.64 5.84 9.33
CA HIS A 231 -2.27 5.24 8.04
C HIS A 231 -1.01 5.87 7.45
N LEU A 232 -0.40 5.20 6.49
CA LEU A 232 0.76 5.69 5.76
C LEU A 232 0.44 5.80 4.28
N VAL A 233 0.25 7.00 3.74
CA VAL A 233 0.09 7.16 2.29
C VAL A 233 1.43 6.96 1.60
N THR A 234 1.44 6.12 0.57
CA THR A 234 2.67 5.82 -0.20
C THR A 234 2.48 6.18 -1.66
N ASP A 235 1.76 5.37 -2.43
CA ASP A 235 1.53 5.59 -3.85
C ASP A 235 0.09 6.05 -4.12
N VAL A 236 -0.09 6.98 -5.06
CA VAL A 236 -1.41 7.48 -5.48
C VAL A 236 -1.49 7.57 -7.00
N SER A 237 -2.56 7.04 -7.57
CA SER A 237 -2.73 6.94 -9.03
C SER A 237 -3.14 8.24 -9.75
N ALA A 238 -3.53 9.27 -9.01
CA ALA A 238 -3.97 10.56 -9.54
C ALA A 238 -3.15 11.71 -8.92
N SER A 239 -2.84 12.72 -9.74
CA SER A 239 -1.86 13.77 -9.39
C SER A 239 -2.32 14.71 -8.27
N VAL A 240 -3.60 15.10 -8.25
CA VAL A 240 -4.11 15.98 -7.18
C VAL A 240 -4.10 15.29 -5.83
N PRO A 241 -4.69 14.08 -5.66
CA PRO A 241 -4.62 13.41 -4.36
C PRO A 241 -3.19 12.99 -3.98
N SER A 242 -2.28 12.73 -4.92
CA SER A 242 -0.85 12.51 -4.57
C SER A 242 -0.23 13.73 -3.89
N VAL A 243 -0.67 14.95 -4.24
CA VAL A 243 -0.23 16.19 -3.59
C VAL A 243 -0.91 16.40 -2.24
N LEU A 244 -2.22 16.19 -2.15
CA LEU A 244 -2.97 16.40 -0.90
C LEU A 244 -2.52 15.45 0.22
N GLU A 245 -2.09 14.24 -0.15
CA GLU A 245 -1.69 13.21 0.80
C GLU A 245 -0.18 12.93 0.79
N LYS A 246 0.61 13.74 0.08
CA LYS A 246 2.08 13.61 -0.02
C LYS A 246 2.55 12.20 -0.41
N GLY A 247 1.83 11.58 -1.34
CA GLY A 247 2.18 10.29 -1.91
C GLY A 247 2.99 10.44 -3.20
N VAL A 248 3.67 9.38 -3.60
CA VAL A 248 4.24 9.21 -4.93
C VAL A 248 3.12 9.21 -5.96
N PHE A 249 3.21 10.06 -6.97
CA PHE A 249 2.32 9.97 -8.12
C PHE A 249 2.69 8.74 -8.97
N ALA A 250 1.90 7.68 -8.86
CA ALA A 250 2.11 6.36 -9.47
C ALA A 250 0.90 5.98 -10.37
N PRO A 251 0.80 6.54 -11.59
CA PRO A 251 -0.39 6.41 -12.43
C PRO A 251 -0.74 4.96 -12.79
N ARG A 252 0.26 4.07 -12.82
CA ARG A 252 0.06 2.64 -13.08
C ARG A 252 -0.92 1.99 -12.10
N LEU A 253 -1.04 2.48 -10.86
CA LEU A 253 -2.01 1.93 -9.90
C LEU A 253 -3.47 2.05 -10.34
N ALA A 254 -3.81 2.99 -11.23
CA ALA A 254 -5.18 3.11 -11.77
C ALA A 254 -5.59 1.90 -12.63
N ASP A 255 -4.62 1.13 -13.11
CA ASP A 255 -4.84 -0.07 -13.92
C ASP A 255 -5.11 -1.33 -13.08
N ILE A 256 -5.18 -1.20 -11.75
CA ILE A 256 -5.61 -2.29 -10.87
C ILE A 256 -7.14 -2.37 -10.92
N PRO A 257 -7.74 -3.42 -11.49
CA PRO A 257 -9.19 -3.59 -11.58
C PRO A 257 -9.80 -3.91 -10.20
N GLU A 258 -11.09 -3.65 -9.97
CA GLU A 258 -12.02 -2.74 -10.67
C GLU A 258 -12.50 -1.69 -9.65
N PHE A 259 -12.63 -0.43 -10.07
CA PHE A 259 -13.27 0.62 -9.28
C PHE A 259 -14.76 0.33 -9.06
N GLY A 260 -15.30 0.74 -7.92
CA GLY A 260 -16.70 0.54 -7.51
C GLY A 260 -17.02 -0.89 -7.03
N ARG A 261 -16.00 -1.71 -6.79
CA ARG A 261 -16.09 -3.11 -6.36
C ARG A 261 -15.36 -3.28 -5.04
N SER A 262 -16.10 -3.44 -3.94
CA SER A 262 -15.54 -3.36 -2.59
C SER A 262 -15.82 -4.56 -1.71
N THR A 263 -16.60 -5.54 -2.17
CA THR A 263 -16.90 -6.76 -1.40
C THR A 263 -15.80 -7.83 -1.57
N SER A 264 -15.71 -8.78 -0.63
CA SER A 264 -14.68 -9.84 -0.61
C SER A 264 -14.77 -10.77 -1.82
N SER A 265 -15.98 -11.00 -2.32
CA SER A 265 -16.28 -11.91 -3.43
C SER A 265 -16.06 -11.30 -4.81
N GLU A 266 -15.93 -9.98 -4.92
CA GLU A 266 -15.67 -9.30 -6.18
C GLU A 266 -14.18 -9.41 -6.58
N PRO A 267 -13.87 -9.55 -7.88
CA PRO A 267 -12.50 -9.70 -8.38
C PRO A 267 -11.76 -8.36 -8.45
N SER A 268 -11.77 -7.60 -7.35
CA SER A 268 -11.09 -6.31 -7.21
C SER A 268 -10.06 -6.36 -6.10
N ALA A 269 -8.90 -5.75 -6.33
CA ALA A 269 -7.91 -5.55 -5.28
C ALA A 269 -8.19 -4.30 -4.45
N LEU A 270 -9.20 -3.50 -4.82
CA LEU A 270 -9.49 -2.22 -4.19
C LEU A 270 -10.56 -2.36 -3.09
N LEU A 271 -10.50 -1.47 -2.11
CA LEU A 271 -11.50 -1.35 -1.05
C LEU A 271 -12.03 0.09 -0.97
N GLY A 272 -13.35 0.27 -1.04
CA GLY A 272 -13.96 1.58 -0.99
C GLY A 272 -13.68 2.33 0.32
N PHE A 273 -13.35 3.60 0.20
CA PHE A 273 -13.35 4.56 1.31
C PHE A 273 -13.85 5.93 0.83
N SER A 274 -14.12 6.84 1.76
CA SER A 274 -14.73 8.12 1.40
C SER A 274 -13.99 9.32 2.00
N PRO A 275 -13.10 9.95 1.22
CA PRO A 275 -12.66 11.31 1.49
C PRO A 275 -13.80 12.31 1.34
N VAL A 276 -13.67 13.47 1.98
CA VAL A 276 -14.63 14.57 1.86
C VAL A 276 -14.03 15.69 1.02
N LEU A 277 -14.75 16.22 0.03
CA LEU A 277 -14.26 17.31 -0.81
C LEU A 277 -14.33 18.67 -0.09
N ASN A 278 -15.51 19.00 0.43
CA ASN A 278 -15.81 20.26 1.11
C ASN A 278 -16.11 20.02 2.60
N GLY A 279 -16.17 21.08 3.39
CA GLY A 279 -16.41 20.97 4.82
C GLY A 279 -15.96 22.22 5.56
N ILE A 280 -15.95 22.13 6.90
CA ILE A 280 -15.38 23.19 7.73
C ILE A 280 -13.87 23.26 7.45
N THR A 281 -13.35 24.45 7.19
CA THR A 281 -11.91 24.69 6.96
C THR A 281 -11.21 25.26 8.18
N ASP A 282 -11.94 25.89 9.11
CA ASP A 282 -11.39 26.48 10.32
C ASP A 282 -10.92 25.37 11.29
N THR A 283 -9.60 25.27 11.43
CA THR A 283 -8.95 24.25 12.26
C THR A 283 -9.20 24.45 13.76
N SER A 284 -9.47 25.69 14.20
CA SER A 284 -9.71 26.02 15.61
C SER A 284 -10.99 25.40 16.17
N THR A 285 -11.94 25.02 15.29
CA THR A 285 -13.20 24.38 15.66
C THR A 285 -13.04 22.91 16.07
N GLY A 286 -11.93 22.28 15.69
CA GLY A 286 -11.77 20.83 15.78
C GLY A 286 -12.74 20.02 14.90
N GLN A 287 -13.49 20.68 14.00
CA GLN A 287 -14.44 20.06 13.08
C GLN A 287 -13.97 20.10 11.62
N HIS A 288 -12.77 20.64 11.37
CA HIS A 288 -12.23 20.75 10.03
C HIS A 288 -12.11 19.38 9.34
N GLN A 289 -12.45 19.29 8.06
CA GLN A 289 -12.39 18.05 7.29
C GLN A 289 -12.36 18.30 5.79
N GLY A 290 -11.69 17.41 5.07
CA GLY A 290 -11.76 17.31 3.62
C GLY A 290 -10.71 18.11 2.86
N PHE A 291 -10.75 18.02 1.53
CA PHE A 291 -9.75 18.61 0.64
C PHE A 291 -9.71 20.13 0.74
N ALA A 292 -10.87 20.79 0.87
CA ALA A 292 -10.93 22.23 1.11
C ALA A 292 -10.22 22.65 2.40
N ALA A 293 -10.37 21.87 3.48
CA ALA A 293 -9.68 22.13 4.74
C ALA A 293 -8.17 21.91 4.62
N SER A 294 -7.75 20.84 3.95
CA SER A 294 -6.33 20.59 3.64
C SER A 294 -5.71 21.79 2.91
N LEU A 295 -6.32 22.23 1.80
CA LEU A 295 -5.82 23.31 0.96
C LEU A 295 -5.85 24.68 1.65
N ALA A 296 -6.89 24.98 2.42
CA ALA A 296 -7.00 26.23 3.16
C ALA A 296 -5.94 26.38 4.27
N ASN A 297 -5.36 25.26 4.73
CA ASN A 297 -4.43 25.22 5.85
C ASN A 297 -3.02 24.75 5.42
N ASN A 298 -2.54 25.21 4.26
CA ASN A 298 -1.18 24.92 3.76
C ASN A 298 -0.89 23.43 3.53
N GLY A 299 -1.89 22.64 3.12
CA GLY A 299 -1.72 21.23 2.81
C GLY A 299 -1.54 20.34 4.04
N ILE A 300 -2.27 20.61 5.13
CA ILE A 300 -2.42 19.61 6.20
C ILE A 300 -3.07 18.35 5.64
N ASP A 301 -2.77 17.21 6.24
CA ASP A 301 -3.32 15.92 5.83
C ASP A 301 -4.87 15.93 5.94
N PRO A 302 -5.60 15.50 4.89
CA PRO A 302 -7.06 15.41 4.97
C PRO A 302 -7.47 14.28 5.92
N ILE A 303 -8.44 14.56 6.80
CA ILE A 303 -9.02 13.58 7.72
C ILE A 303 -10.12 12.80 6.99
N ASN A 304 -9.86 11.53 6.69
CA ASN A 304 -10.76 10.66 5.94
C ASN A 304 -11.53 9.68 6.86
N ILE A 305 -12.60 9.07 6.34
CA ILE A 305 -13.34 8.00 7.01
C ILE A 305 -13.09 6.65 6.33
N PHE A 306 -12.91 5.60 7.14
CA PHE A 306 -12.52 4.26 6.70
C PHE A 306 -13.52 3.19 7.19
N PRO A 307 -13.71 2.10 6.43
CA PRO A 307 -14.70 1.08 6.74
C PRO A 307 -14.29 0.20 7.93
N TYR A 308 -13.18 -0.51 7.81
CA TYR A 308 -12.69 -1.42 8.84
C TYR A 308 -11.16 -1.56 8.80
N PRO A 309 -10.56 -1.93 9.94
CA PRO A 309 -9.13 -2.18 10.06
C PRO A 309 -8.71 -3.54 9.46
N PRO A 310 -7.38 -3.81 9.35
CA PRO A 310 -6.87 -5.15 9.08
C PRO A 310 -7.31 -6.17 10.14
N ALA A 311 -7.78 -7.34 9.70
CA ALA A 311 -8.08 -8.50 10.55
C ALA A 311 -6.97 -9.56 10.42
N ASN A 312 -5.80 -9.27 11.02
CA ASN A 312 -4.58 -10.09 10.83
C ASN A 312 -4.61 -11.49 11.48
N ASP A 313 -5.67 -11.80 12.23
CA ASP A 313 -5.98 -13.11 12.81
C ASP A 313 -7.03 -13.90 12.00
N ASP A 314 -7.67 -13.27 11.01
CA ASP A 314 -8.60 -13.92 10.10
C ASP A 314 -7.92 -14.25 8.76
N SER A 315 -7.61 -15.53 8.57
CA SER A 315 -7.03 -16.07 7.34
C SER A 315 -8.06 -16.35 6.24
N SER A 316 -9.35 -16.07 6.49
CA SER A 316 -10.42 -16.36 5.55
C SER A 316 -10.33 -15.50 4.28
N ALA A 317 -10.90 -16.01 3.19
CA ALA A 317 -11.08 -15.22 1.97
C ALA A 317 -12.17 -14.14 2.12
N GLU A 318 -12.94 -14.17 3.21
CA GLU A 318 -13.96 -13.16 3.54
C GLU A 318 -13.37 -11.94 4.23
N ASN A 319 -12.13 -12.05 4.73
CA ASN A 319 -11.35 -10.89 5.12
C ASN A 319 -11.22 -9.96 3.91
N ASN A 320 -11.85 -8.79 4.01
CA ASN A 320 -12.05 -7.89 2.88
C ASN A 320 -11.07 -6.70 2.93
N TYR A 321 -10.03 -6.75 3.78
CA TYR A 321 -9.04 -5.68 3.86
C TYR A 321 -8.18 -5.57 2.58
N SER A 322 -7.88 -4.33 2.20
CA SER A 322 -6.88 -3.96 1.21
C SER A 322 -6.26 -2.61 1.59
N PRO A 323 -4.94 -2.41 1.36
CA PRO A 323 -4.32 -1.10 1.48
C PRO A 323 -4.60 -0.20 0.27
N LEU A 324 -5.15 -0.76 -0.81
CA LEU A 324 -5.51 -0.04 -2.03
C LEU A 324 -6.92 0.52 -1.87
N TRP A 325 -7.02 1.76 -1.43
CA TRP A 325 -8.29 2.43 -1.25
C TRP A 325 -8.84 2.95 -2.59
N ASP A 326 -10.08 2.57 -2.87
CA ASP A 326 -10.90 3.11 -3.95
C ASP A 326 -11.61 4.37 -3.46
N ALA A 327 -11.10 5.53 -3.84
CA ALA A 327 -11.64 6.81 -3.41
C ALA A 327 -13.04 7.02 -3.98
N HIS A 328 -14.01 7.23 -3.11
CA HIS A 328 -15.35 7.72 -3.46
C HIS A 328 -15.58 9.02 -2.73
N VAL A 329 -15.12 10.12 -3.32
CA VAL A 329 -15.11 11.41 -2.63
C VAL A 329 -16.56 11.88 -2.46
N ASN A 330 -16.95 12.21 -1.24
CA ASN A 330 -18.27 12.78 -0.95
C ASN A 330 -18.19 14.30 -0.79
N MET A 331 -19.33 14.98 -0.85
CA MET A 331 -19.43 16.41 -0.55
C MET A 331 -20.76 16.74 0.13
N TRP A 332 -20.74 17.69 1.05
CA TRP A 332 -21.92 18.36 1.58
C TRP A 332 -22.65 19.10 0.46
N THR A 333 -23.98 19.02 0.46
CA THR A 333 -24.83 19.73 -0.51
C THR A 333 -24.91 21.22 -0.19
N GLU A 334 -25.19 22.04 -1.20
CA GLU A 334 -25.38 23.49 -1.04
C GLU A 334 -26.48 23.81 -0.02
N ALA A 335 -27.61 23.09 -0.07
CA ALA A 335 -28.69 23.23 0.89
C ALA A 335 -28.25 22.94 2.35
N ALA A 336 -27.42 21.92 2.57
CA ALA A 336 -26.89 21.61 3.90
C ALA A 336 -25.90 22.68 4.39
N ILE A 337 -25.12 23.27 3.47
CA ILE A 337 -24.21 24.38 3.76
C ILE A 337 -25.00 25.63 4.16
N GLU A 338 -25.99 26.03 3.36
CA GLU A 338 -26.85 27.20 3.64
C GLU A 338 -27.63 27.05 4.95
N ALA A 339 -28.06 25.82 5.29
CA ALA A 339 -28.76 25.51 6.52
C ALA A 339 -27.84 25.38 7.75
N GLY A 340 -26.51 25.53 7.59
CA GLY A 340 -25.55 25.43 8.69
C GLY A 340 -25.44 24.01 9.29
N GLN A 341 -25.66 22.98 8.48
CA GLN A 341 -25.68 21.57 8.93
C GLN A 341 -24.33 20.86 8.79
N VAL A 342 -23.33 21.53 8.19
CA VAL A 342 -22.00 20.97 7.96
C VAL A 342 -21.29 20.71 9.29
N ARG A 343 -20.76 19.51 9.44
CA ARG A 343 -19.91 19.09 10.56
C ARG A 343 -18.92 18.04 10.09
N ARG A 344 -18.00 17.63 10.97
CA ARG A 344 -17.14 16.48 10.68
C ARG A 344 -17.98 15.20 10.57
N ILE A 345 -17.67 14.40 9.56
CA ILE A 345 -18.17 13.04 9.37
C ILE A 345 -17.19 12.08 10.03
N THR A 346 -17.68 11.20 10.91
CA THR A 346 -16.80 10.43 11.82
C THR A 346 -16.90 8.91 11.64
N SER A 347 -17.80 8.40 10.81
CA SER A 347 -17.88 6.98 10.49
C SER A 347 -18.61 6.72 9.18
N PHE A 348 -18.61 5.47 8.73
CA PHE A 348 -19.39 5.02 7.59
C PHE A 348 -20.90 5.05 7.87
N GLU A 349 -21.31 4.67 9.07
CA GLU A 349 -22.73 4.73 9.50
C GLU A 349 -23.22 6.19 9.54
N ASP A 350 -22.37 7.11 9.98
CA ASP A 350 -22.64 8.55 9.94
C ASP A 350 -22.78 9.05 8.49
N LEU A 351 -21.83 8.69 7.62
CA LEU A 351 -21.90 9.01 6.20
C LEU A 351 -23.18 8.47 5.53
N GLU A 352 -23.54 7.22 5.81
CA GLU A 352 -24.75 6.60 5.29
C GLU A 352 -25.99 7.41 5.68
N GLY A 353 -26.11 7.76 6.96
CA GLY A 353 -27.22 8.57 7.46
C GLY A 353 -27.28 9.95 6.79
N LEU A 354 -26.14 10.60 6.56
CA LEU A 354 -26.06 11.89 5.87
C LEU A 354 -26.46 11.80 4.39
N ILE A 355 -26.10 10.72 3.71
CA ILE A 355 -26.50 10.46 2.31
C ILE A 355 -28.00 10.19 2.24
N GLN A 356 -28.53 9.33 3.11
CA GLN A 356 -29.97 9.02 3.17
C GLN A 356 -30.82 10.26 3.48
N ALA A 357 -30.29 11.20 4.27
CA ALA A 357 -30.92 12.47 4.56
C ALA A 357 -30.77 13.52 3.43
N GLY A 358 -30.01 13.25 2.36
CA GLY A 358 -29.75 14.19 1.27
C GLY A 358 -28.80 15.33 1.62
N LEU A 359 -28.05 15.21 2.72
CA LEU A 359 -27.11 16.25 3.19
C LEU A 359 -25.73 16.10 2.55
N VAL A 360 -25.36 14.87 2.17
CA VAL A 360 -24.11 14.52 1.51
C VAL A 360 -24.41 13.77 0.22
N THR A 361 -23.60 14.02 -0.81
CA THR A 361 -23.70 13.38 -2.14
C THR A 361 -22.33 12.99 -2.67
N SER A 362 -22.27 12.34 -3.84
CA SER A 362 -21.02 12.19 -4.58
C SER A 362 -20.44 13.55 -4.92
N ALA A 363 -19.14 13.72 -4.70
CA ALA A 363 -18.45 14.94 -5.08
C ALA A 363 -18.57 15.19 -6.59
N SER A 364 -18.60 16.46 -6.99
CA SER A 364 -18.67 16.87 -8.40
C SER A 364 -17.48 16.39 -9.25
N ILE A 365 -16.36 16.06 -8.61
CA ILE A 365 -15.18 15.48 -9.27
C ILE A 365 -15.34 13.99 -9.60
N ASN A 366 -16.31 13.30 -9.00
CA ASN A 366 -16.53 11.89 -9.28
C ASN A 366 -17.22 11.78 -10.65
N PRO A 367 -16.64 11.01 -11.58
CA PRO A 367 -17.22 10.84 -12.90
C PRO A 367 -18.64 10.29 -12.84
N GLU A 368 -19.46 10.64 -13.83
CA GLU A 368 -20.77 10.03 -14.01
C GLU A 368 -20.64 8.52 -14.24
N GLY A 369 -21.58 7.77 -13.68
CA GLY A 369 -21.52 6.31 -13.68
C GLY A 369 -22.32 5.69 -12.53
N PRO A 370 -22.33 4.35 -12.43
CA PRO A 370 -22.99 3.66 -11.34
C PRO A 370 -22.31 3.99 -10.00
N GLY A 371 -23.13 4.19 -8.97
CA GLY A 371 -22.66 4.23 -7.60
C GLY A 371 -22.26 2.85 -7.11
N ASN A 372 -21.37 2.79 -6.12
CA ASN A 372 -21.00 1.58 -5.42
C ASN A 372 -22.04 1.27 -4.32
N PRO A 373 -22.84 0.19 -4.43
CA PRO A 373 -23.86 -0.11 -3.45
C PRO A 373 -23.31 -0.39 -2.05
N TRP A 374 -22.09 -0.92 -1.96
CA TRP A 374 -21.42 -1.16 -0.69
C TRP A 374 -21.01 0.15 0.00
N LEU A 375 -20.86 1.23 -0.77
CA LEU A 375 -20.56 2.57 -0.28
C LEU A 375 -21.73 3.54 -0.55
N PHE A 376 -22.94 3.08 -0.21
CA PHE A 376 -24.16 3.89 -0.14
C PHE A 376 -24.53 4.59 -1.45
N GLY A 377 -24.08 4.05 -2.59
CA GLY A 377 -24.33 4.62 -3.91
C GLY A 377 -23.42 5.80 -4.29
N LEU A 378 -22.38 6.11 -3.49
CA LEU A 378 -21.35 7.05 -3.92
C LEU A 378 -20.64 6.53 -5.17
N ARG A 379 -20.27 7.43 -6.08
CA ARG A 379 -19.56 7.07 -7.31
C ARG A 379 -18.05 6.98 -7.07
N PRO A 380 -17.34 6.02 -7.67
CA PRO A 380 -15.89 5.96 -7.56
C PRO A 380 -15.24 7.12 -8.30
N THR A 381 -14.24 7.73 -7.69
CA THR A 381 -13.46 8.85 -8.24
C THR A 381 -12.49 8.38 -9.32
N ARG A 382 -12.28 7.06 -9.43
CA ARG A 382 -11.25 6.42 -10.28
C ARG A 382 -9.82 6.83 -9.88
N ALA A 383 -9.61 6.99 -8.59
CA ALA A 383 -8.31 7.20 -7.98
C ALA A 383 -8.07 6.13 -6.91
N THR A 384 -7.03 5.35 -7.12
CA THR A 384 -6.47 4.43 -6.13
C THR A 384 -5.45 5.17 -5.27
N ILE A 385 -5.59 5.02 -3.96
CA ILE A 385 -4.67 5.54 -2.94
C ILE A 385 -4.15 4.33 -2.15
N ASN A 386 -2.85 4.03 -2.26
CA ASN A 386 -2.20 2.99 -1.47
C ASN A 386 -1.82 3.58 -0.11
N CYS A 387 -2.58 3.21 0.92
CA CYS A 387 -2.43 3.77 2.26
C CYS A 387 -2.56 2.71 3.35
N PRO A 388 -1.49 1.93 3.62
CA PRO A 388 -1.48 0.90 4.66
C PRO A 388 -1.91 1.43 6.02
N VAL A 389 -2.73 0.62 6.72
CA VAL A 389 -3.14 0.89 8.10
C VAL A 389 -2.02 0.48 9.06
N ILE A 390 -1.58 1.40 9.90
CA ILE A 390 -0.46 1.21 10.82
C ILE A 390 -0.94 0.88 12.24
N ALA A 391 -1.83 1.71 12.80
CA ALA A 391 -2.29 1.59 14.18
C ALA A 391 -3.64 2.27 14.42
N HIS A 392 -4.31 1.94 15.52
CA HIS A 392 -5.54 2.62 15.95
C HIS A 392 -5.61 2.76 17.48
N PRO A 393 -4.72 3.57 18.08
CA PRO A 393 -4.60 3.66 19.52
C PRO A 393 -5.90 4.07 20.21
N ILE A 394 -6.08 3.57 21.43
CA ILE A 394 -7.03 4.12 22.40
C ILE A 394 -6.24 5.16 23.19
N LEU A 395 -6.28 6.42 22.73
CA LEU A 395 -5.64 7.51 23.46
C LEU A 395 -6.52 7.92 24.66
N PRO A 396 -5.92 8.21 25.83
CA PRO A 396 -6.66 8.76 26.96
C PRO A 396 -7.24 10.13 26.57
N ASN A 397 -8.52 10.35 26.92
CA ASN A 397 -9.25 11.60 26.67
C ASN A 397 -8.58 12.82 27.30
#